data_AF-A0A3B9CRR6-F1
#
_entry.id   AF-A0A3B9CRR6-F1
#
_cell.length_a   1.000
_cell.length_b   1.000
_cell.length_c   1.000
_cell.angle_alpha   90.00
_cell.angle_beta   90.00
_cell.angle_gamma   90.00
#
_symmetry.space_group_name_H-M   'P 1'
#
loop_
_entity.id
_entity.type
_entity.pdbx_description
1 polymer ?
#
loop_
_entity_poly.entity_id
_entity_poly.type
_entity_poly.pdbx_seq_one_letter_code
_entity_poly.pdbx_strand_id
1 'polypeptide(L)'
;MRLIFRSVCVIIACSVSSPAQVAKELPDLPNPVTSFGAAVVKNSVYMYGGHTGSAHSYSKEEQSNQLTRLNLRTGQWSTLIKGPHLQGLALVAHGGAVYRIGGFTAENAEGEDQ
;
A
#
# COMPACT_ATOMS: atom_id res chain seq x y z
N MET A 1 -36.91 0.90 37.09
CA MET A 1 -36.83 1.06 35.62
C MET A 1 -35.63 0.27 35.13
N ARG A 2 -35.82 -0.88 34.47
CA ARG A 2 -34.73 -1.72 33.94
C ARG A 2 -34.78 -1.66 32.40
N LEU A 3 -33.82 -1.00 31.78
CA LEU A 3 -33.67 -0.99 30.31
C LEU A 3 -33.04 -2.33 29.89
N ILE A 4 -33.76 -3.08 29.04
CA ILE A 4 -33.24 -4.28 28.39
C ILE A 4 -32.76 -3.84 27.00
N PHE A 5 -31.46 -3.75 26.79
CA PHE A 5 -30.89 -3.56 25.46
C PHE A 5 -30.91 -4.91 24.73
N ARG A 6 -31.85 -5.07 23.80
CA ARG A 6 -31.82 -6.19 22.84
C ARG A 6 -30.82 -5.84 21.73
N SER A 7 -29.60 -6.31 21.87
CA SER A 7 -28.61 -6.28 20.79
C SER A 7 -29.04 -7.31 19.74
N VAL A 8 -29.60 -6.84 18.62
CA VAL A 8 -29.83 -7.69 17.45
C VAL A 8 -28.52 -7.72 16.66
N CYS A 9 -27.72 -8.75 16.88
CA CYS A 9 -26.57 -9.05 16.03
C CYS A 9 -27.06 -9.83 14.81
N VAL A 10 -27.29 -9.14 13.69
CA VAL A 10 -27.52 -9.79 12.41
C VAL A 10 -26.16 -10.24 11.88
N ILE A 11 -25.78 -11.49 12.17
CA ILE A 11 -24.66 -12.15 11.48
C ILE A 11 -25.24 -12.74 10.20
N ILE A 12 -25.18 -11.99 9.09
CA ILE A 12 -25.34 -12.58 7.76
C ILE A 12 -24.05 -13.34 7.48
N ALA A 13 -24.05 -14.63 7.79
CA ALA A 13 -23.04 -15.55 7.30
C ALA A 13 -23.29 -15.76 5.80
N CYS A 14 -22.72 -14.87 4.98
CA CYS A 14 -22.67 -15.07 3.54
C CYS A 14 -21.55 -16.08 3.28
N SER A 15 -21.90 -17.36 3.11
CA SER A 15 -20.96 -18.38 2.63
C SER A 15 -20.65 -18.11 1.15
N VAL A 16 -19.71 -17.20 0.92
CA VAL A 16 -19.06 -17.05 -0.39
C VAL A 16 -18.13 -18.24 -0.59
N SER A 17 -18.63 -19.29 -1.23
CA SER A 17 -17.77 -20.29 -1.88
C SER A 17 -17.12 -19.62 -3.09
N SER A 18 -16.03 -18.90 -2.86
CA SER A 18 -15.22 -18.38 -3.95
C SER A 18 -14.53 -19.58 -4.61
N PRO A 19 -14.68 -19.82 -5.93
CA PRO A 19 -13.81 -20.77 -6.61
C PRO A 19 -12.37 -20.33 -6.33
N ALA A 20 -11.47 -21.30 -6.06
CA ALA A 20 -10.06 -21.02 -5.88
C ALA A 20 -9.57 -20.32 -7.16
N GLN A 21 -9.50 -19.00 -7.10
CA GLN A 21 -8.99 -18.17 -8.17
C GLN A 21 -7.52 -18.56 -8.28
N VAL A 22 -7.16 -19.30 -9.32
CA VAL A 22 -5.74 -19.51 -9.66
C VAL A 22 -5.17 -18.11 -9.75
N ALA A 23 -4.30 -17.75 -8.81
CA ALA A 23 -3.72 -16.43 -8.76
C ALA A 23 -3.00 -16.25 -10.09
N LYS A 24 -3.50 -15.31 -10.93
CA LYS A 24 -2.74 -14.89 -12.11
C LYS A 24 -1.40 -14.41 -11.58
N GLU A 25 -0.32 -15.09 -11.93
CA GLU A 25 1.02 -14.65 -11.55
C GLU A 25 1.20 -13.21 -12.03
N LEU A 26 1.32 -12.31 -11.07
CA LEU A 26 1.66 -10.91 -11.34
C LEU A 26 3.17 -10.81 -11.37
N PRO A 27 3.73 -9.88 -12.16
CA PRO A 27 5.17 -9.65 -12.17
C PRO A 27 5.66 -9.26 -10.77
N ASP A 28 6.89 -9.64 -10.46
CA ASP A 28 7.59 -9.19 -9.26
C ASP A 28 7.65 -7.66 -9.20
N LEU A 29 7.86 -7.14 -7.98
CA LEU A 29 8.17 -5.73 -7.80
C LEU A 29 9.51 -5.43 -8.48
N PRO A 30 9.60 -4.42 -9.37
CA PRO A 30 10.86 -4.07 -10.02
C PRO A 30 11.95 -3.67 -9.01
N ASN A 31 11.53 -3.07 -7.89
CA ASN A 31 12.37 -2.74 -6.75
C ASN A 31 11.71 -3.28 -5.48
N PRO A 32 12.31 -4.26 -4.79
CA PRO A 32 11.80 -4.77 -3.52
C PRO A 32 11.70 -3.64 -2.48
N VAL A 33 10.56 -3.55 -1.80
CA VAL A 33 10.28 -2.49 -0.85
C VAL A 33 9.30 -2.98 0.22
N THR A 34 9.44 -2.49 1.46
CA THR A 34 8.55 -2.76 2.59
C THR A 34 7.82 -1.49 3.03
N SER A 35 6.82 -1.56 3.90
CA SER A 35 6.18 -0.36 4.49
C SER A 35 5.63 0.66 3.47
N PHE A 36 5.29 0.23 2.26
CA PHE A 36 4.70 1.06 1.21
C PHE A 36 3.18 1.15 1.36
N GLY A 37 2.57 2.18 0.78
CA GLY A 37 1.12 2.21 0.59
C GLY A 37 0.73 1.72 -0.81
N ALA A 38 -0.37 0.98 -0.90
CA ALA A 38 -0.91 0.52 -2.18
C ALA A 38 -2.44 0.66 -2.27
N ALA A 39 -2.94 0.93 -3.47
CA ALA A 39 -4.37 1.06 -3.74
C ALA A 39 -4.71 0.61 -5.16
N VAL A 40 -5.91 0.08 -5.36
CA VAL A 40 -6.41 -0.31 -6.68
C VAL A 40 -7.37 0.76 -7.21
N VAL A 41 -7.15 1.21 -8.44
CA VAL A 41 -8.11 2.04 -9.17
C VAL A 41 -8.30 1.45 -10.57
N LYS A 42 -9.54 1.08 -10.90
CA LYS A 42 -9.91 0.41 -12.15
C LYS A 42 -9.04 -0.82 -12.40
N ASN A 43 -8.18 -0.77 -13.42
CA ASN A 43 -7.38 -1.90 -13.90
C ASN A 43 -5.89 -1.72 -13.56
N SER A 44 -5.61 -1.05 -12.45
CA SER A 44 -4.25 -0.74 -12.04
C SER A 44 -4.07 -0.79 -10.54
N VAL A 45 -2.93 -1.33 -10.10
CA VAL A 45 -2.44 -1.20 -8.73
C VAL A 45 -1.48 -0.01 -8.71
N TYR A 46 -1.65 0.88 -7.76
CA TYR A 46 -0.74 1.99 -7.49
C TYR A 46 0.01 1.71 -6.21
N MET A 47 1.30 2.00 -6.19
CA MET A 47 2.17 1.82 -5.04
C MET A 47 3.01 3.08 -4.82
N TYR A 48 3.13 3.51 -3.58
CA TYR A 48 3.90 4.71 -3.24
C TYR A 48 4.75 4.51 -1.99
N GLY A 49 5.97 5.03 -2.04
CA GLY A 49 6.89 5.04 -0.91
C GLY A 49 7.37 3.66 -0.50
N GLY A 50 7.74 3.56 0.77
CA GLY A 50 8.25 2.35 1.42
C GLY A 50 9.77 2.35 1.61
N HIS A 51 10.25 1.35 2.33
CA HIS A 51 11.63 1.23 2.79
C HIS A 51 12.41 0.16 2.02
N THR A 52 13.59 0.51 1.53
CA THR A 52 14.51 -0.36 0.77
C THR A 52 15.79 -0.68 1.54
N GLY A 53 15.99 -0.07 2.71
CA GLY A 53 17.14 -0.31 3.58
C GLY A 53 17.06 -1.63 4.35
N SER A 54 18.13 -1.91 5.10
CA SER A 54 18.19 -3.06 6.00
C SER A 54 17.42 -2.81 7.31
N ALA A 55 17.14 -3.87 8.09
CA ALA A 55 16.47 -3.71 9.37
C ALA A 55 17.31 -2.84 10.33
N HIS A 56 16.66 -1.87 10.99
CA HIS A 56 17.26 -0.86 11.87
C HIS A 56 18.12 0.22 11.17
N SER A 57 18.09 0.28 9.84
CA SER A 57 18.61 1.41 9.08
C SER A 57 17.45 2.32 8.70
N TYR A 58 17.63 3.64 8.83
CA TYR A 58 16.64 4.63 8.42
C TYR A 58 17.31 5.90 7.91
N SER A 59 17.63 5.94 6.61
CA SER A 59 17.97 7.18 5.92
C SER A 59 16.86 7.63 4.99
N LYS A 60 16.97 8.88 4.54
CA LYS A 60 16.11 9.42 3.49
C LYS A 60 16.23 8.63 2.18
N GLU A 61 17.45 8.22 1.84
CA GLU A 61 17.78 7.47 0.62
C GLU A 61 17.18 6.07 0.62
N GLU A 62 17.01 5.47 1.79
CA GLU A 62 16.36 4.17 1.99
C GLU A 62 14.84 4.22 1.90
N GLN A 63 14.25 5.40 1.68
CA GLN A 63 12.82 5.56 1.47
C GLN A 63 12.53 5.82 -0.01
N SER A 64 11.68 5.00 -0.62
CA SER A 64 11.21 5.27 -1.98
C SER A 64 10.40 6.58 -2.01
N ASN A 65 10.52 7.28 -3.13
CA ASN A 65 9.81 8.52 -3.40
C ASN A 65 8.89 8.42 -4.64
N GLN A 66 8.68 7.19 -5.14
CA GLN A 66 8.05 6.96 -6.43
C GLN A 66 6.59 6.53 -6.29
N LEU A 67 5.72 7.07 -7.16
CA LEU A 67 4.41 6.48 -7.47
C LEU A 67 4.59 5.54 -8.65
N THR A 68 4.48 4.24 -8.41
CA THR A 68 4.51 3.23 -9.46
C THR A 68 3.11 2.67 -9.71
N ARG A 69 2.91 2.17 -10.92
CA ARG A 69 1.64 1.59 -11.36
C ARG A 69 1.88 0.28 -12.08
N LEU A 70 1.24 -0.78 -11.61
CA LEU A 70 1.07 -2.03 -12.33
C LEU A 70 -0.21 -1.97 -13.14
N ASN A 71 -0.11 -2.13 -14.46
CA ASN A 71 -1.28 -2.36 -15.30
C ASN A 71 -1.69 -3.84 -15.22
N LEU A 72 -2.86 -4.14 -14.67
CA LEU A 72 -3.32 -5.52 -14.45
C LEU A 72 -3.69 -6.28 -15.75
N ARG A 73 -3.90 -5.56 -16.87
CA ARG A 73 -4.14 -6.17 -18.18
C ARG A 73 -2.83 -6.66 -18.78
N THR A 74 -1.80 -5.80 -18.78
CA THR A 74 -0.53 -6.07 -19.46
C THR A 74 0.53 -6.70 -18.55
N GLY A 75 0.36 -6.64 -17.22
CA GLY A 75 1.38 -7.08 -16.27
C GLY A 75 2.64 -6.22 -16.35
N GLN A 76 2.51 -4.92 -16.65
CA GLN A 76 3.65 -4.02 -16.80
C GLN A 76 3.66 -2.96 -15.71
N TRP A 77 4.82 -2.82 -15.07
CA TRP A 77 5.11 -1.76 -14.11
C TRP A 77 5.55 -0.48 -14.83
N SER A 78 5.22 0.67 -14.26
CA SER A 78 5.66 1.99 -14.74
C SER A 78 5.76 2.96 -13.57
N THR A 79 6.80 3.79 -13.54
CA THR A 79 6.87 4.93 -12.61
C THR A 79 6.12 6.11 -13.22
N LEU A 80 5.15 6.66 -12.49
CA LEU A 80 4.31 7.76 -12.96
C LEU A 80 4.89 9.11 -12.57
N ILE A 81 5.19 9.28 -11.27
CA ILE A 81 5.73 10.51 -10.70
C ILE A 81 6.69 10.19 -9.56
N LYS A 82 7.54 11.16 -9.21
CA LYS A 82 8.32 11.18 -7.97
C LYS A 82 7.80 12.29 -7.07
N GLY A 83 7.85 12.09 -5.75
CA GLY A 83 7.44 13.05 -4.74
C GLY A 83 8.38 13.02 -3.52
N PRO A 84 7.88 13.26 -2.30
CA PRO A 84 8.68 13.12 -1.08
C PRO A 84 9.06 11.67 -0.76
N HIS A 85 10.20 11.48 -0.11
CA HIS A 85 10.65 10.19 0.45
C HIS A 85 9.80 9.84 1.67
N LEU A 86 9.09 8.71 1.63
CA LEU A 86 8.10 8.37 2.66
C LEU A 86 7.99 6.86 2.87
N GLN A 87 7.76 6.46 4.11
CA GLN A 87 7.31 5.10 4.46
C GLN A 87 6.17 5.12 5.48
N GLY A 88 5.49 3.99 5.66
CA GLY A 88 4.43 3.82 6.66
C GLY A 88 3.17 4.64 6.36
N LEU A 89 2.94 4.98 5.09
CA LEU A 89 1.78 5.75 4.63
C LEU A 89 0.59 4.86 4.28
N ALA A 90 -0.60 5.43 4.34
CA ALA A 90 -1.80 4.86 3.71
C ALA A 90 -1.95 5.41 2.29
N LEU A 91 -2.28 4.54 1.35
CA LEU A 91 -2.73 4.92 0.01
C LEU A 91 -4.17 4.46 -0.15
N VAL A 92 -5.10 5.39 -0.40
CA VAL A 92 -6.54 5.11 -0.39
C VAL A 92 -7.15 5.46 -1.74
N ALA A 93 -7.90 4.52 -2.33
CA ALA A 93 -8.66 4.77 -3.55
C ALA A 93 -10.04 5.36 -3.22
N HIS A 94 -10.39 6.50 -3.83
CA HIS A 94 -11.72 7.07 -3.76
C HIS A 94 -12.02 7.91 -5.00
N GLY A 95 -13.25 7.85 -5.53
CA GLY A 95 -13.68 8.69 -6.65
C GLY A 95 -12.86 8.57 -7.94
N GLY A 96 -12.15 7.45 -8.16
CA GLY A 96 -11.24 7.29 -9.30
C GLY A 96 -9.86 7.94 -9.14
N ALA A 97 -9.54 8.44 -7.94
CA ALA A 97 -8.24 8.95 -7.55
C ALA A 97 -7.60 8.10 -6.45
N VAL A 98 -6.31 8.32 -6.21
CA VAL A 98 -5.56 7.77 -5.07
C VAL A 98 -5.13 8.91 -4.14
N TYR A 99 -5.33 8.74 -2.85
CA TYR A 99 -5.00 9.71 -1.80
C TYR A 99 -3.89 9.14 -0.92
N ARG A 100 -2.78 9.87 -0.84
CA ARG A 100 -1.67 9.57 0.08
C ARG A 100 -1.96 10.24 1.43
N ILE A 101 -1.96 9.47 2.51
CA ILE A 101 -2.26 9.96 3.87
C ILE A 101 -1.17 9.50 4.83
N GLY A 102 -0.60 10.45 5.57
CA GLY A 102 0.44 10.19 6.57
C GLY A 102 1.74 9.66 5.98
N GLY A 103 2.38 8.77 6.73
CA GLY A 103 3.76 8.35 6.55
C GLY A 103 4.76 9.32 7.17
N PHE A 104 6.01 8.88 7.28
CA PHE A 104 7.10 9.71 7.76
C PHE A 104 8.29 9.70 6.79
N THR A 105 9.06 10.77 6.86
CA THR A 105 10.34 10.94 6.15
C THR A 105 11.46 10.81 7.16
N ALA A 106 12.46 9.98 6.86
CA ALA A 106 13.71 10.00 7.60
C ALA A 106 14.51 11.24 7.14
N GLU A 107 15.04 12.00 8.09
CA GLU A 107 15.80 13.22 7.79
C GLU A 107 17.33 12.99 7.85
N ASN A 108 17.77 11.85 8.40
CA ASN A 108 19.17 11.46 8.46
C ASN A 108 19.67 11.04 7.07
N ALA A 109 20.92 11.37 6.77
CA ALA A 109 21.61 10.78 5.62
C ALA A 109 22.04 9.34 5.92
N GLU A 110 22.31 8.56 4.87
CA GLU A 110 22.83 7.20 5.01
C GLU A 110 24.14 7.17 5.81
N GLY A 111 24.17 6.33 6.86
CA GLY A 111 25.33 6.17 7.74
C GLY A 111 25.44 7.21 8.87
N GLU A 112 24.52 8.17 8.97
CA GLU A 112 24.42 9.04 10.15
C GLU A 112 23.79 8.30 11.33
N ASP A 113 24.24 8.64 12.53
CA ASP A 113 23.69 8.09 13.77
C ASP A 113 22.20 8.46 13.90
N GLN A 114 21.40 7.48 14.33
CA GLN A 114 19.93 7.56 14.50
C GLN A 114 19.50 8.30 15.76
#